data_AF-A0A2V7Z5F5-F1
#
_entry.id   AF-A0A2V7Z5F5-F1
#
_cell.length_a   1.000
_cell.length_b   1.000
_cell.length_c   1.000
_cell.angle_alpha   90.00
_cell.angle_beta   90.00
_cell.angle_gamma   90.00
#
_symmetry.space_group_name_H-M   'P 1'
#
loop_
_entity.id
_entity.type
_entity.pdbx_description
1 polymer ?
#
loop_
_entity_poly.entity_id
_entity_poly.type
_entity_poly.pdbx_seq_one_letter_code
_entity_poly.pdbx_strand_id
1 'polypeptide(L)'
;MGDPNVSPNEPLQSGVLTSPADPMLGRAIAAALAAPARERAELFTRLVREIEDFMAAHPQERPWTCTVYTGTDGSTIFRGGVGHSLVIDPRGRLWRARSYEDFYTTYRLTGTAYEIDTLTPLYGQMREY
;
A
#
# COMPACT_ATOMS: atom_id res chain seq x y z
N MET A 1 -41.60 -28.27 27.64
CA MET A 1 -41.97 -27.66 26.35
C MET A 1 -42.14 -26.17 26.63
N GLY A 2 -41.21 -25.25 26.38
CA GLY A 2 -39.84 -25.27 25.88
C GLY A 2 -39.22 -23.91 26.26
N ASP A 3 -37.91 -23.86 26.46
CA ASP A 3 -37.16 -22.60 26.58
C ASP A 3 -37.09 -21.88 25.23
N PRO A 4 -36.88 -20.56 25.25
CA PRO A 4 -35.78 -20.04 24.46
C PRO A 4 -34.88 -19.12 25.29
N ASN A 5 -33.74 -19.70 25.68
CA ASN A 5 -32.40 -19.17 25.47
C ASN A 5 -32.28 -17.65 25.24
N VAL A 6 -32.05 -16.89 26.32
CA VAL A 6 -31.57 -15.51 26.24
C VAL A 6 -30.04 -15.57 26.32
N SER A 7 -29.37 -15.59 25.17
CA SER A 7 -27.94 -15.36 25.11
C SER A 7 -27.66 -13.90 25.48
N PRO A 8 -26.80 -13.62 26.47
CA PRO A 8 -26.43 -12.25 26.81
C PRO A 8 -25.54 -11.66 25.73
N ASN A 9 -26.03 -10.57 25.12
CA ASN A 9 -25.34 -9.50 24.41
C ASN A 9 -23.80 -9.63 24.42
N GLU A 10 -23.23 -10.30 23.42
CA GLU A 10 -21.78 -10.29 23.19
C GLU A 10 -21.36 -8.84 22.89
N PRO A 11 -20.41 -8.27 23.64
CA PRO A 11 -19.90 -6.95 23.33
C PRO A 11 -19.24 -7.02 21.95
N LEU A 12 -19.70 -6.18 21.03
CA LEU A 12 -19.07 -5.95 19.74
C LEU A 12 -17.61 -5.57 19.98
N GLN A 13 -16.72 -6.56 19.93
CA GLN A 13 -15.30 -6.30 19.86
C GLN A 13 -15.05 -5.64 18.51
N SER A 14 -14.82 -4.33 18.55
CA SER A 14 -14.23 -3.60 17.43
C SER A 14 -12.81 -4.13 17.26
N GLY A 15 -12.71 -5.28 16.59
CA GLY A 15 -11.46 -5.89 16.22
C GLY A 15 -10.81 -5.03 15.16
N VAL A 16 -9.96 -4.10 15.59
CA VAL A 16 -8.93 -3.58 14.69
C VAL A 16 -8.00 -4.76 14.42
N LEU A 17 -8.35 -5.57 13.40
CA LEU A 17 -7.46 -6.57 12.83
C LEU A 17 -6.28 -5.80 12.22
N THR A 18 -5.24 -5.55 13.02
CA THR A 18 -3.96 -5.07 12.50
C THR A 18 -3.36 -6.22 11.69
N SER A 19 -3.14 -6.00 10.39
CA SER A 19 -2.50 -7.00 9.55
C SER A 19 -1.03 -7.12 9.95
N PRO A 20 -0.41 -8.32 9.94
CA PRO A 20 1.04 -8.45 10.10
C PRO A 20 1.84 -7.59 9.10
N ALA A 21 1.24 -7.28 7.94
CA ALA A 21 1.84 -6.40 6.95
C ALA A 21 2.00 -4.95 7.42
N ASP A 22 1.17 -4.45 8.35
CA ASP A 22 1.22 -3.07 8.83
C ASP A 22 2.56 -2.74 9.54
N PRO A 23 3.00 -3.50 10.57
CA PRO A 23 4.31 -3.27 11.18
C PRO A 23 5.48 -3.58 10.24
N MET A 24 5.32 -4.53 9.30
CA MET A 24 6.36 -4.82 8.30
C MET A 24 6.54 -3.64 7.33
N LEU A 25 5.45 -3.06 6.84
CA LEU A 25 5.46 -1.85 6.01
C LEU A 25 6.07 -0.67 6.77
N GLY A 26 5.74 -0.49 8.04
CA GLY A 26 6.36 0.53 8.89
C GLY A 26 7.88 0.39 8.98
N ARG A 27 8.38 -0.84 9.18
CA ARG A 27 9.83 -1.13 9.17
C ARG A 27 10.46 -0.87 7.80
N ALA A 28 9.77 -1.24 6.71
CA ALA A 28 10.26 -1.00 5.36
C ALA A 28 10.41 0.50 5.08
N ILE A 29 9.46 1.33 5.52
CA ILE A 29 9.52 2.79 5.37
C ILE A 29 10.71 3.34 6.16
N ALA A 30 10.88 2.91 7.41
CA ALA A 30 12.00 3.34 8.24
C ALA A 30 13.36 2.95 7.62
N ALA A 31 13.48 1.73 7.10
CA ALA A 31 14.68 1.26 6.42
C ALA A 31 14.98 2.07 5.15
N ALA A 32 13.97 2.40 4.34
CA ALA A 32 14.14 3.25 3.17
C ALA A 32 14.57 4.68 3.57
N LEU A 33 13.98 5.26 4.61
CA LEU A 33 14.37 6.60 5.07
C LEU A 33 15.83 6.65 5.58
N ALA A 34 16.31 5.57 6.21
CA ALA A 34 17.69 5.45 6.69
C ALA A 34 18.71 5.18 5.57
N ALA A 35 18.29 4.68 4.41
CA ALA A 35 19.17 4.38 3.29
C ALA A 35 19.56 5.64 2.48
N PRO A 36 20.69 5.60 1.74
CA PRO A 36 21.05 6.66 0.80
C PRO A 36 19.94 6.89 -0.23
N ALA A 37 19.64 8.16 -0.54
CA ALA A 37 18.51 8.53 -1.39
C ALA A 37 18.44 7.75 -2.72
N ARG A 38 19.59 7.55 -3.36
CA ARG A 38 19.74 6.80 -4.62
C ARG A 38 19.37 5.31 -4.54
N GLU A 39 19.40 4.70 -3.36
CA GLU A 39 19.18 3.27 -3.13
C GLU A 39 17.75 2.99 -2.62
N ARG A 40 17.00 4.02 -2.22
CA ARG A 40 15.70 3.87 -1.53
C ARG A 40 14.66 3.14 -2.36
N ALA A 41 14.54 3.47 -3.65
CA ALA A 41 13.54 2.86 -4.53
C ALA A 41 13.76 1.35 -4.67
N GLU A 42 15.00 0.94 -4.91
CA GLU A 42 15.36 -0.47 -5.05
C GLU A 42 15.20 -1.23 -3.72
N LEU A 43 15.70 -0.65 -2.62
CA LEU A 43 15.56 -1.23 -1.29
C LEU A 43 14.09 -1.41 -0.91
N PHE A 44 13.27 -0.37 -1.07
CA PHE A 44 11.87 -0.43 -0.69
C PHE A 44 11.07 -1.41 -1.56
N THR A 45 11.39 -1.51 -2.86
CA THR A 45 10.81 -2.53 -3.75
C THR A 45 11.10 -3.95 -3.28
N ARG A 46 12.34 -4.23 -2.85
CA ARG A 46 12.70 -5.53 -2.31
C ARG A 46 11.91 -5.86 -1.04
N LEU A 47 11.85 -4.91 -0.10
CA LEU A 47 11.15 -5.08 1.17
C LEU A 47 9.63 -5.27 0.98
N VAL A 48 9.03 -4.56 0.01
CA VAL A 48 7.62 -4.76 -0.36
C VAL A 48 7.39 -6.19 -0.86
N ARG A 49 8.25 -6.72 -1.73
CA ARG A 49 8.15 -8.11 -2.20
C ARG A 49 8.29 -9.12 -1.07
N GLU A 50 9.20 -8.89 -0.12
CA GLU A 50 9.34 -9.74 1.07
C GLU A 50 8.05 -9.75 1.92
N ILE A 51 7.32 -8.62 1.98
CA ILE A 51 5.99 -8.57 2.61
C ILE A 51 4.97 -9.38 1.80
N GLU A 52 4.94 -9.25 0.47
CA GLU A 52 4.03 -10.04 -0.37
C GLU A 52 4.28 -11.54 -0.21
N ASP A 53 5.54 -11.98 -0.25
CA ASP A 53 5.93 -13.39 -0.07
C ASP A 53 5.54 -13.91 1.32
N PHE A 54 5.77 -13.11 2.36
CA PHE A 54 5.34 -13.45 3.72
C PHE A 54 3.82 -13.61 3.79
N MET A 55 3.06 -12.66 3.27
CA MET A 55 1.60 -12.69 3.34
C MET A 55 1.01 -13.83 2.48
N ALA A 56 1.62 -14.16 1.35
CA ALA A 56 1.24 -15.32 0.54
C ALA A 56 1.47 -16.65 1.28
N ALA A 57 2.50 -16.74 2.12
CA ALA A 57 2.76 -17.90 2.97
C ALA A 57 1.81 -17.99 4.20
N HIS A 58 1.03 -16.94 4.48
CA HIS A 58 0.11 -16.86 5.62
C HIS A 58 -1.33 -16.58 5.14
N PRO A 59 -1.98 -17.49 4.39
CA PRO A 59 -3.27 -17.27 3.76
C PRO A 59 -4.44 -17.09 4.74
N GLN A 60 -4.25 -17.43 6.02
CA GLN A 60 -5.20 -17.15 7.10
C GLN A 60 -5.31 -15.65 7.42
N GLU A 61 -4.29 -14.86 7.06
CA GLU A 61 -4.28 -13.42 7.25
C GLU A 61 -5.05 -12.71 6.14
N ARG A 62 -5.44 -11.46 6.40
CA ARG A 62 -6.08 -10.63 5.37
C ARG A 62 -5.13 -10.47 4.18
N PRO A 63 -5.60 -10.67 2.93
CA PRO A 63 -4.79 -10.45 1.74
C PRO A 63 -4.15 -9.07 1.73
N TRP A 64 -2.86 -9.03 1.45
CA TRP A 64 -2.08 -7.82 1.27
C TRP A 64 -1.52 -7.79 -0.14
N THR A 65 -1.72 -6.69 -0.84
CA THR A 65 -1.26 -6.51 -2.22
C THR A 65 -0.60 -5.15 -2.36
N CYS A 66 0.48 -5.09 -3.13
CA CYS A 66 1.13 -3.85 -3.51
C CYS A 66 1.53 -3.88 -4.98
N THR A 67 0.82 -3.12 -5.82
CA THR A 67 1.24 -2.96 -7.21
C THR A 67 2.28 -1.86 -7.32
N VAL A 68 3.40 -2.16 -7.99
CA VAL A 68 4.46 -1.19 -8.25
C VAL A 68 4.30 -0.63 -9.66
N TYR A 69 4.26 0.69 -9.76
CA TYR A 69 4.22 1.43 -11.02
C TYR A 69 5.46 2.30 -11.16
N THR A 70 5.85 2.58 -12.41
CA THR A 70 6.81 3.65 -12.72
C THR A 70 6.02 4.90 -13.10
N GLY A 71 6.25 5.99 -12.38
CA GLY A 71 5.63 7.27 -12.68
C GLY A 71 6.17 7.88 -13.97
N THR A 72 5.40 8.76 -14.60
CA THR A 72 5.80 9.47 -15.83
C THR A 72 7.05 10.35 -15.65
N ASP A 73 7.35 10.71 -14.40
CA ASP A 73 8.53 11.49 -14.01
C ASP A 73 9.74 10.62 -13.60
N GLY A 74 9.61 9.28 -13.68
CA GLY A 74 10.64 8.33 -13.24
C GLY A 74 10.57 7.94 -11.77
N SER A 75 9.54 8.38 -11.03
CA SER A 75 9.30 7.91 -9.66
C SER A 75 8.92 6.43 -9.60
N THR A 76 9.15 5.80 -8.45
CA THR A 76 8.61 4.47 -8.14
C THR A 76 7.41 4.62 -7.23
N ILE A 77 6.25 4.12 -7.66
CA ILE A 77 4.96 4.27 -6.99
C ILE A 77 4.51 2.91 -6.48
N PHE A 78 4.25 2.82 -5.18
CA PHE A 78 3.77 1.62 -4.49
C PHE A 78 2.31 1.83 -4.11
N ARG A 79 1.39 1.11 -4.76
CA ARG A 79 -0.05 1.28 -4.55
C ARG A 79 -0.64 0.04 -3.89
N GLY A 80 -1.14 0.20 -2.67
CA GLY A 80 -1.90 -0.83 -1.97
C GLY A 80 -3.38 -0.82 -2.31
N GLY A 81 -4.12 -1.84 -1.88
CA GLY A 81 -5.56 -1.98 -2.13
C GLY A 81 -6.48 -0.95 -1.44
N VAL A 82 -6.00 -0.20 -0.43
CA VAL A 82 -6.82 0.72 0.38
C VAL A 82 -6.59 2.20 0.04
N GLY A 83 -6.29 2.53 -1.22
CA GLY A 83 -6.13 3.93 -1.66
C GLY A 83 -4.88 4.66 -1.12
N HIS A 84 -4.06 3.99 -0.31
CA HIS A 84 -2.77 4.49 0.13
C HIS A 84 -1.69 4.17 -0.90
N SER A 85 -0.94 5.20 -1.30
CA SER A 85 0.24 5.01 -2.14
C SER A 85 1.46 5.66 -1.50
N LEU A 86 2.62 5.03 -1.67
CA LEU A 86 3.91 5.62 -1.36
C LEU A 86 4.63 5.90 -2.67
N VAL A 87 5.33 7.02 -2.75
CA VAL A 87 6.09 7.41 -3.94
C VAL A 87 7.51 7.70 -3.52
N ILE A 88 8.48 7.13 -4.23
CA ILE A 88 9.88 7.53 -4.15
C ILE A 88 10.18 8.30 -5.42
N ASP A 89 10.42 9.61 -5.28
CA ASP A 89 10.69 10.47 -6.43
C ASP A 89 12.09 10.20 -7.04
N PRO A 90 12.41 10.74 -8.22
CA PRO A 90 13.71 10.53 -8.85
C PRO A 90 14.92 11.01 -8.03
N ARG A 91 14.68 11.86 -7.02
CA ARG A 91 15.70 12.35 -6.09
C ARG A 91 15.79 11.50 -4.82
N GLY A 92 14.97 10.45 -4.70
CA GLY A 92 14.90 9.56 -3.55
C GLY A 92 14.08 10.10 -2.38
N ARG A 93 13.29 11.17 -2.53
CA ARG A 93 12.38 11.63 -1.47
C ARG A 93 11.18 10.70 -1.40
N LEU A 94 10.73 10.40 -0.18
CA LEU A 94 9.64 9.47 0.08
C LEU A 94 8.38 10.26 0.43
N TRP A 95 7.32 10.02 -0.33
CA TRP A 95 6.05 10.73 -0.25
C TRP A 95 4.92 9.76 0.09
N ARG A 96 3.95 10.24 0.87
CA ARG A 96 2.68 9.57 1.14
C ARG A 96 1.56 10.26 0.37
N ALA A 97 0.97 9.55 -0.58
CA ALA A 97 -0.31 9.92 -1.17
C ALA A 97 -1.46 9.54 -0.22
N ARG A 98 -2.48 10.38 -0.19
CA ARG A 98 -3.69 10.29 0.62
C ARG A 98 -4.87 9.72 -0.17
N SER A 99 -4.90 9.94 -1.48
CA SER A 99 -6.00 9.48 -2.33
C SER A 99 -5.54 9.18 -3.76
N TYR A 100 -6.49 8.74 -4.58
CA TYR A 100 -6.28 8.57 -6.03
C TYR A 100 -6.06 9.92 -6.75
N GLU A 101 -6.51 11.03 -6.16
CA GLU A 101 -6.44 12.38 -6.76
C GLU A 101 -5.03 12.97 -6.70
N ASP A 102 -4.13 12.41 -5.89
CA ASP A 102 -2.72 12.82 -5.82
C ASP A 102 -1.92 12.41 -7.07
N PHE A 103 -2.58 11.87 -8.09
CA PHE A 103 -1.97 11.48 -9.36
C PHE A 103 -2.84 11.93 -10.53
N TYR A 104 -2.22 12.51 -11.56
CA TYR A 104 -2.85 12.47 -12.89
C TYR A 104 -2.73 11.04 -13.42
N THR A 105 -3.86 10.33 -13.41
CA THR A 105 -3.98 8.94 -13.85
C THR A 105 -4.62 8.89 -15.24
N THR A 106 -3.96 8.23 -16.18
CA THR A 106 -4.60 7.84 -17.45
C THR A 106 -4.98 6.37 -17.41
N TYR A 107 -5.98 6.01 -18.21
CA TYR A 107 -6.44 4.64 -18.34
C TYR A 107 -6.41 4.23 -19.80
N ARG A 108 -6.06 2.97 -20.04
CA ARG A 108 -6.15 2.33 -21.36
C ARG A 108 -7.18 1.21 -21.30
N LEU A 109 -7.94 1.05 -22.38
CA LEU A 109 -8.85 -0.08 -22.53
C LEU A 109 -8.04 -1.30 -22.97
N THR A 110 -8.00 -2.33 -22.12
CA THR A 110 -7.43 -3.64 -22.42
C THR A 110 -8.57 -4.65 -22.50
N GLY A 111 -9.01 -4.99 -23.72
CA GLY A 111 -10.18 -5.84 -23.94
C GLY A 111 -11.46 -5.15 -23.47
N THR A 112 -12.04 -5.61 -22.35
CA THR A 112 -13.24 -5.04 -21.71
C THR A 112 -12.94 -4.29 -20.41
N ALA A 113 -11.68 -4.22 -19.98
CA ALA A 113 -11.28 -3.60 -18.71
C ALA A 113 -10.48 -2.31 -18.94
N TYR A 114 -10.65 -1.33 -18.05
CA TYR A 114 -9.80 -0.16 -17.99
C TYR A 114 -8.69 -0.40 -16.97
N GLU A 115 -7.45 -0.35 -17.44
CA GLU A 115 -6.25 -0.49 -16.62
C GLU A 115 -5.54 0.85 -16.51
N ILE A 116 -4.85 1.07 -15.39
CA ILE A 116 -3.96 2.22 -15.25
C ILE A 116 -2.90 2.13 -16.33
N ASP A 117 -2.78 3.18 -17.12
CA ASP A 117 -1.80 3.33 -18.18
C ASP A 117 -0.61 4.15 -17.68
N THR A 118 -0.87 5.36 -17.21
CA THR A 118 0.16 6.22 -16.62
C THR A 118 -0.26 6.80 -15.28
N LEU A 119 0.74 7.09 -14.44
CA LEU A 119 0.59 7.80 -13.18
C LEU A 119 1.60 8.93 -13.13
N THR A 120 1.13 10.17 -12.99
CA THR A 120 1.99 11.33 -12.76
C THR A 120 1.77 11.84 -11.34
N PRO A 121 2.76 11.73 -10.43
CA PRO A 121 2.62 12.22 -9.05
C PRO A 121 2.37 13.73 -8.96
N LEU A 122 1.42 14.13 -8.12
CA LEU A 122 1.17 15.52 -7.75
C LEU A 122 1.75 15.80 -6.36
N TYR A 123 3.08 15.95 -6.30
CA TYR A 123 3.81 16.09 -5.03
C TYR A 123 3.29 17.21 -4.12
N GLY A 124 2.74 18.30 -4.67
CA GLY A 124 2.16 19.40 -3.89
C GLY A 124 0.91 19.03 -3.07
N GLN A 125 0.27 17.89 -3.37
CA GLN A 125 -0.89 17.36 -2.63
C GLN A 125 -0.47 16.26 -1.64
N MET A 126 0.71 15.70 -1.83
CA MET A 126 1.28 14.62 -1.00
C MET A 126 1.95 15.15 0.26
N ARG A 127 2.20 14.25 1.21
CA ARG A 127 3.04 14.53 2.38
C ARG A 127 4.40 13.88 2.22
N GLU A 128 5.48 14.67 2.27
CA GLU A 128 6.84 14.13 2.43
C GLU A 128 7.02 13.56 3.86
N TYR A 129 7.75 12.46 3.97
CA TYR A 129 8.11 11.85 5.26
C TYR A 129 9.23 12.58 5.99
#